data_AF-A0A651HRP8-F1
#
_entry.id   AF-A0A651HRP8-F1
#
_cell.length_a   1.000
_cell.length_b   1.000
_cell.length_c   1.000
_cell.angle_alpha   90.00
_cell.angle_beta   90.00
_cell.angle_gamma   90.00
#
_symmetry.space_group_name_H-M   'P 1'
#
loop_
_entity.id
_entity.type
_entity.pdbx_description
1 polymer ?
#
loop_
_entity_poly.entity_id
_entity_poly.type
_entity_poly.pdbx_seq_one_letter_code
_entity_poly.pdbx_strand_id
1 'polypeptide(L)'
;MIDLTPLDVRKKRGDFRKSMRGYDPGDVDPFLELAAERLEELVKSNRDLNEEVERLRRQVEAQEGRERAVQEALVSAQELRREIQEQARKEAELVVREAESEAEDLRHSAEAGVQRLEEEARRTMDRLRGEIQELHRVRTRFLRQFRRFLENELDAVTVEEQRDLELVQALDDAHAPSAGSEEVPDPHEPAPLPPVEENLTHEAEEPLELLD
;
A
#
# COMPACT_ATOMS: atom_id res chain seq x y z
N MET A 1 -47.92 -54.86 -61.54
CA MET A 1 -47.99 -56.32 -61.81
C MET A 1 -49.11 -56.50 -62.84
N ILE A 2 -49.86 -57.60 -62.92
CA ILE A 2 -51.26 -57.48 -63.38
C ILE A 2 -52.05 -57.13 -62.12
N ASP A 3 -52.41 -55.86 -62.00
CA ASP A 3 -53.00 -55.32 -60.77
C ASP A 3 -54.51 -55.60 -60.79
N LEU A 4 -54.85 -56.86 -60.52
CA LEU A 4 -56.21 -57.39 -60.50
C LEU A 4 -56.99 -56.73 -59.35
N THR A 5 -58.00 -55.92 -59.64
CA THR A 5 -58.85 -55.31 -58.61
C THR A 5 -60.03 -56.24 -58.24
N PRO A 6 -60.65 -56.08 -57.05
CA PRO A 6 -61.91 -56.74 -56.71
C PRO A 6 -63.01 -56.52 -57.75
N LEU A 7 -63.02 -55.32 -58.34
CA LEU A 7 -63.92 -54.91 -59.41
C LEU A 7 -63.68 -55.70 -60.70
N ASP A 8 -62.45 -56.09 -61.01
CA ASP A 8 -62.12 -56.87 -62.21
C ASP A 8 -62.40 -58.37 -62.02
N VAL A 9 -62.27 -58.89 -60.78
CA VAL A 9 -62.78 -60.22 -60.42
C VAL A 9 -64.31 -60.27 -60.60
N ARG A 10 -65.04 -59.30 -60.04
CA ARG A 10 -66.50 -59.18 -60.21
C ARG A 10 -66.92 -59.01 -61.68
N LYS A 11 -66.18 -58.25 -62.50
CA LYS A 11 -66.42 -58.14 -63.95
C LYS A 11 -66.12 -59.41 -64.74
N LYS A 12 -65.33 -60.35 -64.21
CA LYS A 12 -65.01 -61.62 -64.90
C LYS A 12 -66.07 -62.69 -64.66
N ARG A 13 -66.82 -62.59 -63.56
CA ARG A 13 -68.02 -63.38 -63.29
C ARG A 13 -68.98 -63.33 -64.49
N GLY A 14 -69.44 -64.48 -64.97
CA GLY A 14 -70.24 -64.61 -66.21
C GLY A 14 -69.51 -64.37 -67.55
N ASP A 15 -68.32 -63.74 -67.58
CA ASP A 15 -67.57 -63.34 -68.79
C ASP A 15 -66.61 -64.44 -69.31
N PHE A 16 -66.70 -65.65 -68.74
CA PHE A 16 -65.90 -66.81 -69.13
C PHE A 16 -66.49 -67.56 -70.33
N ARG A 17 -65.63 -68.01 -71.25
CA ARG A 17 -66.05 -68.82 -72.41
C ARG A 17 -66.55 -70.20 -71.95
N LYS A 18 -67.79 -70.53 -72.31
CA LYS A 18 -68.38 -71.85 -72.03
C LYS A 18 -67.68 -72.95 -72.85
N SER A 19 -67.42 -74.08 -72.21
CA SER A 19 -66.73 -75.25 -72.77
C SER A 19 -67.57 -76.51 -72.55
N MET A 20 -67.49 -77.47 -73.46
CA MET A 20 -68.18 -78.77 -73.35
C MET A 20 -67.70 -79.63 -72.17
N ARG A 21 -66.57 -79.26 -71.55
CA ARG A 21 -66.04 -79.76 -70.28
C ARG A 21 -65.44 -78.59 -69.48
N GLY A 22 -66.26 -77.59 -69.14
CA GLY A 22 -65.90 -76.50 -68.23
C GLY A 22 -66.22 -76.82 -66.77
N TYR A 23 -65.79 -75.94 -65.85
CA TYR A 23 -66.31 -75.90 -64.48
C TYR A 23 -67.77 -75.41 -64.46
N ASP A 24 -68.52 -75.77 -63.43
CA ASP A 24 -69.91 -75.32 -63.27
C ASP A 24 -69.95 -73.82 -62.85
N PRO A 25 -70.65 -72.94 -63.60
CA PRO A 25 -70.87 -71.56 -63.18
C PRO A 25 -71.54 -71.44 -61.81
N GLY A 26 -72.36 -72.42 -61.39
CA GLY A 26 -73.05 -72.43 -60.10
C GLY A 26 -72.11 -72.47 -58.89
N ASP A 27 -70.97 -73.15 -59.01
CA ASP A 27 -69.93 -73.21 -57.97
C ASP A 27 -68.87 -72.11 -58.15
N VAL A 28 -68.57 -71.74 -59.40
CA VAL A 28 -67.51 -70.76 -59.72
C VAL A 28 -67.94 -69.32 -59.43
N ASP A 29 -69.18 -68.93 -59.74
CA ASP A 29 -69.65 -67.55 -59.48
C ASP A 29 -69.61 -67.18 -57.97
N PRO A 30 -70.08 -68.02 -57.03
CA PRO A 30 -69.93 -67.76 -55.59
C PRO A 30 -68.48 -67.72 -55.12
N PHE A 31 -67.62 -68.58 -55.68
CA PHE A 31 -66.18 -68.56 -55.35
C PHE A 31 -65.51 -67.26 -55.84
N LEU A 32 -65.87 -66.75 -57.03
CA LEU A 32 -65.39 -65.47 -57.53
C LEU A 32 -65.87 -64.28 -56.70
N GLU A 33 -67.10 -64.32 -56.18
CA GLU A 33 -67.62 -63.28 -55.29
C GLU A 33 -66.86 -63.26 -53.94
N LEU A 34 -66.67 -64.43 -53.32
CA LEU A 34 -65.85 -64.57 -52.11
C LEU A 34 -64.39 -64.15 -52.34
N ALA A 35 -63.81 -64.49 -53.49
CA ALA A 35 -62.47 -64.08 -53.87
C ALA A 35 -62.37 -62.55 -54.06
N ALA A 36 -63.42 -61.91 -54.60
CA ALA A 36 -63.48 -60.46 -54.72
C ALA A 36 -63.59 -59.78 -53.34
N GLU A 37 -64.43 -60.28 -52.43
CA GLU A 37 -64.55 -59.76 -51.06
C GLU A 37 -63.22 -59.86 -50.30
N ARG A 38 -62.55 -61.03 -50.34
CA ARG A 38 -61.23 -61.19 -49.69
C ARG A 38 -60.15 -60.34 -50.33
N LEU A 39 -60.19 -60.11 -51.64
CA LEU A 39 -59.28 -59.20 -52.32
C LEU A 39 -59.56 -57.73 -51.93
N GLU A 40 -60.82 -57.36 -51.66
CA GLU A 40 -61.22 -56.02 -51.21
C GLU A 40 -60.77 -55.76 -49.77
N GLU A 41 -60.95 -56.74 -48.87
CA GLU A 41 -60.35 -56.72 -47.52
C GLU A 41 -58.82 -56.58 -47.56
N LEU A 42 -58.13 -57.35 -48.42
CA LEU A 42 -56.67 -57.32 -48.55
C LEU A 42 -56.16 -55.98 -49.12
N VAL A 43 -56.82 -55.44 -50.14
CA VAL A 43 -56.46 -54.13 -50.72
C VAL A 43 -56.67 -53.01 -49.69
N LYS A 44 -57.77 -53.05 -48.93
CA LYS A 44 -58.00 -52.11 -47.83
C LYS A 44 -56.93 -52.24 -46.75
N SER A 45 -56.71 -53.45 -46.23
CA SER A 45 -55.72 -53.72 -45.19
C SER A 45 -54.30 -53.30 -45.61
N ASN A 46 -53.91 -53.56 -46.86
CA ASN A 46 -52.63 -53.10 -47.40
C ASN A 46 -52.55 -51.57 -47.46
N ARG A 47 -53.62 -50.88 -47.86
CA ARG A 47 -53.70 -49.41 -47.84
C ARG A 47 -53.55 -48.87 -46.41
N ASP A 48 -54.37 -49.37 -45.48
CA ASP A 48 -54.38 -48.94 -44.08
C ASP A 48 -52.98 -49.14 -43.44
N LEU A 49 -52.32 -50.27 -43.73
CA LEU A 49 -50.93 -50.56 -43.31
C LEU A 49 -49.90 -49.63 -43.97
N ASN A 50 -50.03 -49.30 -45.24
CA ASN A 50 -49.11 -48.36 -45.91
C ASN A 50 -49.25 -46.94 -45.36
N GLU A 51 -50.48 -46.47 -45.09
CA GLU A 51 -50.73 -45.16 -44.48
C GLU A 51 -50.16 -45.10 -43.05
N GLU A 52 -50.24 -46.18 -42.28
CA GLU A 52 -49.63 -46.32 -40.95
C GLU A 52 -48.09 -46.39 -41.00
N VAL A 53 -47.50 -47.15 -41.93
CA VAL A 53 -46.04 -47.20 -42.14
C VAL A 53 -45.51 -45.81 -42.49
N GLU A 54 -46.20 -45.06 -43.35
CA GLU A 54 -45.86 -43.69 -43.70
C GLU A 54 -46.01 -42.72 -42.52
N ARG A 55 -47.03 -42.91 -41.65
CA ARG A 55 -47.16 -42.15 -40.40
C ARG A 55 -46.00 -42.42 -39.45
N LEU A 56 -45.60 -43.69 -39.28
CA LEU A 56 -44.51 -44.11 -38.41
C LEU A 56 -43.14 -43.64 -38.94
N ARG A 57 -42.90 -43.68 -40.26
CA ARG A 57 -41.68 -43.13 -40.89
C ARG A 57 -41.46 -41.66 -40.54
N ARG A 58 -42.47 -40.81 -40.79
CA ARG A 58 -42.43 -39.39 -40.42
C ARG A 58 -42.24 -39.17 -38.91
N GLN A 59 -42.80 -40.06 -38.08
CA GLN A 59 -42.60 -40.00 -36.63
C GLN A 59 -41.16 -40.36 -36.22
N VAL A 60 -40.50 -41.32 -36.89
CA VAL A 60 -39.08 -41.67 -36.66
C VAL A 60 -38.16 -40.53 -37.12
N GLU A 61 -38.33 -40.02 -38.34
CA GLU A 61 -37.54 -38.88 -38.86
C GLU A 61 -37.63 -37.66 -37.92
N ALA A 62 -38.84 -37.36 -37.43
CA ALA A 62 -39.08 -36.28 -36.49
C ALA A 62 -38.54 -36.55 -35.08
N GLN A 63 -38.21 -37.79 -34.71
CA GLN A 63 -37.51 -38.11 -33.45
C GLN A 63 -36.00 -38.06 -33.65
N GLU A 64 -35.46 -38.65 -34.71
CA GLU A 64 -34.04 -38.56 -35.05
C GLU A 64 -33.57 -37.09 -35.17
N GLY A 65 -34.37 -36.24 -35.82
CA GLY A 65 -34.07 -34.80 -35.90
C GLY A 65 -34.01 -34.10 -34.54
N ARG A 66 -34.83 -34.54 -33.56
CA ARG A 66 -34.78 -34.07 -32.18
C ARG A 66 -33.58 -34.62 -31.43
N GLU A 67 -33.24 -35.89 -31.61
CA GLU A 67 -32.06 -36.51 -31.00
C GLU A 67 -30.76 -35.85 -31.49
N ARG A 68 -30.64 -35.56 -32.79
CA ARG A 68 -29.51 -34.79 -33.35
C ARG A 68 -29.42 -33.39 -32.74
N ALA A 69 -30.52 -32.64 -32.69
CA ALA A 69 -30.55 -31.31 -32.07
C ALA A 69 -30.19 -31.33 -30.57
N VAL A 70 -30.57 -32.39 -29.84
CA VAL A 70 -30.17 -32.59 -28.43
C VAL A 70 -28.68 -32.94 -28.30
N GLN A 71 -28.12 -33.74 -29.22
CA GLN A 71 -26.70 -34.05 -29.26
C GLN A 71 -25.86 -32.81 -29.59
N GLU A 72 -26.26 -32.02 -30.58
CA GLU A 72 -25.65 -30.73 -30.95
C GLU A 72 -25.68 -29.76 -29.77
N ALA A 73 -26.85 -29.55 -29.15
CA ALA A 73 -26.99 -28.69 -27.97
C ALA A 73 -26.13 -29.17 -26.78
N LEU A 74 -25.99 -30.49 -26.59
CA LEU A 74 -25.12 -31.06 -25.56
C LEU A 74 -23.64 -30.81 -25.85
N VAL A 75 -23.21 -30.88 -27.12
CA VAL A 75 -21.82 -30.56 -27.53
C VAL A 75 -21.55 -29.06 -27.28
N SER A 76 -22.40 -28.16 -27.77
CA SER A 76 -22.23 -26.72 -27.55
C SER A 76 -22.27 -26.34 -26.07
N ALA A 77 -23.10 -27.00 -25.25
CA ALA A 77 -23.10 -26.82 -23.79
C ALA A 77 -21.83 -27.37 -23.10
N GLN A 78 -21.12 -28.33 -23.71
CA GLN A 78 -19.80 -28.75 -23.24
C GLN A 78 -18.69 -27.79 -23.67
N GLU A 79 -18.78 -27.20 -24.85
CA GLU A 79 -17.84 -26.20 -25.37
C GLU A 79 -17.94 -24.90 -24.58
N LEU A 80 -19.14 -24.33 -24.45
CA LEU A 80 -19.40 -23.13 -23.64
C LEU A 80 -18.94 -23.31 -22.19
N ARG A 81 -19.11 -24.50 -21.60
CA ARG A 81 -18.58 -24.77 -20.26
C ARG A 81 -17.05 -24.75 -20.19
N ARG A 82 -16.35 -25.26 -21.23
CA ARG A 82 -14.88 -25.18 -21.30
C ARG A 82 -14.42 -23.73 -21.45
N GLU A 83 -15.08 -22.96 -22.33
CA GLU A 83 -14.81 -21.55 -22.55
C GLU A 83 -14.98 -20.72 -21.26
N ILE A 84 -16.10 -20.89 -20.55
CA ILE A 84 -16.34 -20.25 -19.25
C ILE A 84 -15.28 -20.66 -18.21
N GLN A 85 -14.86 -21.94 -18.17
CA GLN A 85 -13.82 -22.41 -17.26
C GLN A 85 -12.43 -21.83 -17.61
N GLU A 86 -12.11 -21.66 -18.89
CA GLU A 86 -10.85 -21.06 -19.32
C GLU A 86 -10.84 -19.54 -19.10
N GLN A 87 -11.95 -18.85 -19.35
CA GLN A 87 -12.09 -17.42 -19.09
C GLN A 87 -12.04 -17.11 -17.58
N ALA A 88 -12.85 -17.79 -16.76
CA ALA A 88 -12.85 -17.60 -15.30
C ALA A 88 -11.46 -17.90 -14.69
N ARG A 89 -10.71 -18.85 -15.26
CA ARG A 89 -9.32 -19.10 -14.88
C ARG A 89 -8.39 -17.94 -15.26
N LYS A 90 -8.49 -17.39 -16.48
CA LYS A 90 -7.69 -16.23 -16.91
C LYS A 90 -7.99 -14.98 -16.08
N GLU A 91 -9.26 -14.77 -15.76
CA GLU A 91 -9.72 -13.68 -14.88
C GLU A 91 -9.16 -13.86 -13.45
N ALA A 92 -9.22 -15.06 -12.88
CA ALA A 92 -8.61 -15.34 -11.58
C ALA A 92 -7.08 -15.17 -11.58
N GLU A 93 -6.38 -15.63 -12.63
CA GLU A 93 -4.93 -15.43 -12.79
C GLU A 93 -4.56 -13.95 -13.00
N LEU A 94 -5.47 -13.11 -13.53
CA LEU A 94 -5.29 -11.66 -13.64
C LEU A 94 -5.50 -10.97 -12.29
N VAL A 95 -6.62 -11.25 -11.60
CA VAL A 95 -6.93 -10.67 -10.28
C VAL A 95 -5.86 -10.98 -9.24
N VAL A 96 -5.27 -12.19 -9.27
CA VAL A 96 -4.13 -12.53 -8.40
C VAL A 96 -2.92 -11.64 -8.69
N ARG A 97 -2.54 -11.44 -9.95
CA ARG A 97 -1.38 -10.59 -10.32
C ARG A 97 -1.61 -9.11 -10.02
N GLU A 98 -2.84 -8.64 -10.18
CA GLU A 98 -3.24 -7.27 -9.84
C GLU A 98 -3.11 -7.04 -8.32
N ALA A 99 -3.64 -7.95 -7.51
CA ALA A 99 -3.49 -7.92 -6.05
C ALA A 99 -2.03 -8.11 -5.58
N GLU A 100 -1.22 -8.92 -6.27
CA GLU A 100 0.22 -9.05 -6.00
C GLU A 100 0.97 -7.74 -6.29
N SER A 101 0.65 -7.06 -7.40
CA SER A 101 1.23 -5.76 -7.76
C SER A 101 0.83 -4.66 -6.77
N GLU A 102 -0.47 -4.56 -6.43
CA GLU A 102 -0.95 -3.59 -5.42
C GLU A 102 -0.30 -3.83 -4.05
N ALA A 103 -0.08 -5.09 -3.66
CA ALA A 103 0.59 -5.44 -2.42
C ALA A 103 2.10 -5.09 -2.44
N GLU A 104 2.77 -5.20 -3.59
CA GLU A 104 4.17 -4.78 -3.73
C GLU A 104 4.32 -3.25 -3.74
N ASP A 105 3.44 -2.51 -4.44
CA ASP A 105 3.39 -1.04 -4.40
C ASP A 105 3.05 -0.49 -3.00
N LEU A 106 2.10 -1.13 -2.30
CA LEU A 106 1.76 -0.78 -0.91
C LEU A 106 2.93 -1.04 0.03
N ARG A 107 3.65 -2.15 -0.14
CA ARG A 107 4.88 -2.42 0.63
C ARG A 107 5.97 -1.40 0.34
N HIS A 108 6.26 -1.11 -0.94
CA HIS A 108 7.32 -0.18 -1.31
C HIS A 108 7.03 1.24 -0.80
N SER A 109 5.78 1.70 -0.93
CA SER A 109 5.35 3.01 -0.40
C SER A 109 5.37 3.08 1.12
N ALA A 110 5.05 1.99 1.84
CA ALA A 110 5.19 1.90 3.29
C ALA A 110 6.66 1.88 3.73
N GLU A 111 7.53 1.10 3.08
CA GLU A 111 8.98 1.04 3.34
C GLU A 111 9.63 2.42 3.12
N ALA A 112 9.28 3.11 2.02
CA ALA A 112 9.71 4.48 1.76
C ALA A 112 9.09 5.52 2.74
N GLY A 113 7.93 5.22 3.33
CA GLY A 113 7.34 6.01 4.42
C GLY A 113 8.15 5.90 5.72
N VAL A 114 8.49 4.67 6.12
CA VAL A 114 9.31 4.39 7.31
C VAL A 114 10.69 5.03 7.19
N GLN A 115 11.36 4.89 6.04
CA GLN A 115 12.69 5.50 5.82
C GLN A 115 12.68 7.02 6.00
N ARG A 116 11.67 7.73 5.45
CA ARG A 116 11.52 9.19 5.62
C ARG A 116 11.29 9.57 7.09
N LEU A 117 10.43 8.84 7.79
CA LEU A 117 10.13 9.09 9.21
C LEU A 117 11.34 8.80 10.12
N GLU A 118 12.17 7.80 9.78
CA GLU A 118 13.46 7.58 10.42
C GLU A 118 14.46 8.71 10.17
N GLU A 119 14.57 9.23 8.94
CA GLU A 119 15.43 10.38 8.65
C GLU A 119 15.00 11.63 9.42
N GLU A 120 13.70 11.92 9.48
CA GLU A 120 13.14 13.05 10.23
C GLU A 120 13.37 12.90 11.73
N ALA A 121 13.20 11.69 12.28
CA ALA A 121 13.52 11.39 13.68
C ALA A 121 15.01 11.57 13.98
N ARG A 122 15.92 11.08 13.11
CA ARG A 122 17.38 11.25 13.24
C ARG A 122 17.77 12.74 13.20
N ARG A 123 17.31 13.49 12.20
CA ARG A 123 17.51 14.95 12.07
C ARG A 123 17.04 15.69 13.32
N THR A 124 15.88 15.31 13.86
CA THR A 124 15.31 15.90 15.09
C THR A 124 16.15 15.57 16.32
N MET A 125 16.62 14.33 16.48
CA MET A 125 17.52 13.95 17.58
C MET A 125 18.85 14.72 17.51
N ASP A 126 19.43 14.89 16.33
CA ASP A 126 20.72 15.59 16.18
C ASP A 126 20.59 17.10 16.40
N ARG A 127 19.46 17.72 16.01
CA ARG A 127 19.12 19.09 16.41
C ARG A 127 19.04 19.23 17.93
N LEU A 128 18.28 18.36 18.60
CA LEU A 128 18.10 18.38 20.06
C LEU A 128 19.42 18.13 20.80
N ARG A 129 20.29 17.24 20.29
CA ARG A 129 21.65 17.04 20.82
C ARG A 129 22.49 18.32 20.71
N GLY A 130 22.42 19.03 19.59
CA GLY A 130 23.09 20.32 19.40
C GLY A 130 22.59 21.39 20.38
N GLU A 131 21.27 21.53 20.54
CA GLU A 131 20.63 22.47 21.47
C GLU A 131 21.01 22.19 22.93
N ILE A 132 21.04 20.92 23.33
CA ILE A 132 21.52 20.49 24.65
C ILE A 132 23.00 20.86 24.85
N GLN A 133 23.87 20.62 23.85
CA GLN A 133 25.28 21.00 23.94
C GLN A 133 25.47 22.53 24.07
N GLU A 134 24.72 23.34 23.33
CA GLU A 134 24.78 24.80 23.48
C GLU A 134 24.24 25.25 24.84
N LEU A 135 23.16 24.66 25.35
CA LEU A 135 22.66 24.97 26.69
C LEU A 135 23.71 24.65 27.78
N HIS A 136 24.44 23.54 27.63
CA HIS A 136 25.59 23.22 28.48
C HIS A 136 26.75 24.22 28.32
N ARG A 137 27.08 24.67 27.10
CA ARG A 137 28.11 25.71 26.85
C ARG A 137 27.73 27.04 27.48
N VAL A 138 26.46 27.47 27.34
CA VAL A 138 25.91 28.69 27.95
C VAL A 138 25.93 28.60 29.48
N ARG A 139 25.40 27.51 30.07
CA ARG A 139 25.47 27.27 31.54
C ARG A 139 26.91 27.34 32.06
N THR A 140 27.86 26.73 31.35
CA THR A 140 29.27 26.68 31.74
C THR A 140 29.98 28.03 31.56
N ARG A 141 29.49 28.90 30.66
CA ARG A 141 29.93 30.29 30.55
C ARG A 141 29.38 31.12 31.72
N PHE A 142 28.07 31.06 31.94
CA PHE A 142 27.38 31.76 33.02
C PHE A 142 27.97 31.44 34.40
N LEU A 143 28.13 30.16 34.75
CA LEU A 143 28.67 29.77 36.07
C LEU A 143 30.11 30.27 36.29
N ARG A 144 30.94 30.36 35.25
CA ARG A 144 32.30 30.93 35.36
C ARG A 144 32.29 32.46 35.47
N GLN A 145 31.38 33.13 34.78
CA GLN A 145 31.21 34.58 34.89
C GLN A 145 30.64 34.97 36.26
N PHE A 146 29.62 34.26 36.73
CA PHE A 146 29.01 34.47 38.04
C PHE A 146 29.98 34.16 39.19
N ARG A 147 30.79 33.09 39.07
CA ARG A 147 31.88 32.83 40.02
C ARG A 147 32.86 34.01 40.09
N ARG A 148 33.37 34.49 38.95
CA ARG A 148 34.28 35.65 38.90
C ARG A 148 33.66 36.93 39.47
N PHE A 149 32.37 37.15 39.24
CA PHE A 149 31.65 38.26 39.85
C PHE A 149 31.68 38.14 41.38
N LEU A 150 31.31 36.99 41.95
CA LEU A 150 31.37 36.78 43.41
C LEU A 150 32.79 36.82 43.98
N GLU A 151 33.81 36.40 43.23
CA GLU A 151 35.22 36.54 43.60
C GLU A 151 35.60 38.04 43.70
N ASN A 152 35.31 38.82 42.65
CA ASN A 152 35.58 40.28 42.65
C ASN A 152 34.84 41.04 43.77
N GLU A 153 33.56 40.74 44.03
CA GLU A 153 32.78 41.40 45.08
C GLU A 153 33.31 41.05 46.49
N LEU A 154 33.81 39.82 46.69
CA LEU A 154 34.42 39.40 47.95
C LEU A 154 35.81 40.02 48.15
N ASP A 155 36.61 40.16 47.09
CA ASP A 155 37.86 40.92 47.13
C ASP A 155 37.59 42.40 47.50
N ALA A 156 36.54 43.01 46.94
CA ALA A 156 36.16 44.39 47.25
C ALA A 156 35.73 44.59 48.72
N VAL A 157 34.92 43.68 49.27
CA VAL A 157 34.58 43.68 50.71
C VAL A 157 35.83 43.52 51.57
N THR A 158 36.74 42.63 51.18
CA THR A 158 38.00 42.39 51.91
C THR A 158 38.89 43.64 51.96
N VAL A 159 38.88 44.46 50.90
CA VAL A 159 39.64 45.74 50.87
C VAL A 159 39.03 46.80 51.79
N GLU A 160 37.70 46.95 51.84
CA GLU A 160 37.08 47.89 52.79
C GLU A 160 37.18 47.38 54.25
N GLU A 161 37.12 46.06 54.50
CA GLU A 161 37.42 45.49 55.83
C GLU A 161 38.86 45.77 56.28
N GLN A 162 39.84 45.67 55.37
CA GLN A 162 41.24 46.04 55.64
C GLN A 162 41.38 47.53 55.94
N ARG A 163 40.70 48.39 55.17
CA ARG A 163 40.71 49.84 55.34
C ARG A 163 40.09 50.29 56.66
N ASP A 164 38.99 49.66 57.10
CA ASP A 164 38.39 49.93 58.41
C ASP A 164 39.34 49.50 59.55
N LEU A 165 40.09 48.41 59.39
CA LEU A 165 41.14 48.00 60.34
C LEU A 165 42.32 48.97 60.37
N GLU A 166 42.78 49.48 59.22
CA GLU A 166 43.81 50.53 59.14
C GLU A 166 43.34 51.85 59.77
N LEU A 167 42.07 52.22 59.59
CA LEU A 167 41.46 53.39 60.23
C LEU A 167 41.39 53.24 61.76
N VAL A 168 41.03 52.06 62.28
CA VAL A 168 41.06 51.78 63.72
C VAL A 168 42.48 51.85 64.26
N GLN A 169 43.46 51.24 63.59
CA GLN A 169 44.87 51.30 64.00
C GLN A 169 45.41 52.74 64.02
N ALA A 170 45.11 53.54 62.99
CA ALA A 170 45.51 54.95 62.95
C ALA A 170 44.86 55.82 64.06
N LEU A 171 43.66 55.45 64.53
CA LEU A 171 42.98 56.11 65.65
C LEU A 171 43.56 55.70 67.02
N ASP A 172 43.97 54.44 67.18
CA ASP A 172 44.66 53.92 68.37
C ASP A 172 46.08 54.50 68.49
N ASP A 173 46.85 54.53 67.39
CA ASP A 173 48.18 55.16 67.34
C ASP A 173 48.11 56.66 67.66
N ALA A 174 47.06 57.35 67.19
CA ALA A 174 46.80 58.76 67.54
C ALA A 174 46.38 58.96 69.01
N HIS A 175 46.04 57.89 69.75
CA HIS A 175 45.74 57.91 71.18
C HIS A 175 46.92 57.49 72.07
N ALA A 176 48.07 57.12 71.51
CA ALA A 176 49.27 56.81 72.28
C ALA A 176 49.74 58.03 73.10
N PRO A 177 49.82 57.96 74.44
CA PRO A 177 50.10 59.14 75.27
C PRO A 177 51.56 59.58 75.16
N SER A 178 51.78 60.79 74.65
CA SER A 178 53.10 61.43 74.63
C SER A 178 53.59 61.70 76.06
N ALA A 179 54.65 61.00 76.47
CA ALA A 179 55.40 61.23 77.69
C ALA A 179 56.85 61.59 77.31
N GLY A 180 57.11 62.89 77.17
CA GLY A 180 58.41 63.41 76.75
C GLY A 180 59.36 63.75 77.90
N SER A 181 60.61 64.05 77.55
CA SER A 181 61.59 64.71 78.40
C SER A 181 62.61 65.47 77.54
N GLU A 182 62.64 66.80 77.67
CA GLU A 182 63.71 67.63 77.09
C GLU A 182 64.97 67.55 77.97
N GLU A 183 66.16 67.55 77.35
CA GLU A 183 67.34 68.18 77.97
C GLU A 183 68.32 68.71 76.90
N VAL A 184 69.26 69.56 77.32
CA VAL A 184 69.86 70.65 76.51
C VAL A 184 71.37 70.35 76.19
N PRO A 185 71.95 70.86 75.08
CA PRO A 185 73.11 70.21 74.43
C PRO A 185 74.48 70.91 74.62
N ASP A 186 75.47 70.46 73.80
CA ASP A 186 76.74 71.13 73.41
C ASP A 186 77.98 70.88 74.31
N PRO A 187 79.25 71.05 73.85
CA PRO A 187 79.85 70.84 72.51
C PRO A 187 80.99 69.79 72.50
N HIS A 188 81.37 69.27 71.32
CA HIS A 188 82.80 69.17 70.91
C HIS A 188 82.98 68.77 69.42
N GLU A 189 83.63 69.64 68.64
CA GLU A 189 84.13 69.40 67.26
C GLU A 189 85.63 68.94 67.30
N PRO A 190 86.25 68.39 66.22
CA PRO A 190 86.40 69.05 64.91
C PRO A 190 86.20 68.18 63.62
N ALA A 191 85.90 68.84 62.50
CA ALA A 191 85.87 68.27 61.13
C ALA A 191 87.29 68.01 60.53
N PRO A 192 87.41 67.39 59.33
CA PRO A 192 87.37 68.21 58.09
C PRO A 192 86.79 67.57 56.79
N LEU A 193 85.76 68.23 56.25
CA LEU A 193 85.49 68.69 54.85
C LEU A 193 85.58 67.80 53.55
N PRO A 194 84.73 68.10 52.52
CA PRO A 194 84.66 67.44 51.19
C PRO A 194 85.40 68.24 50.07
N PRO A 195 85.30 67.88 48.76
CA PRO A 195 84.12 68.08 47.86
C PRO A 195 83.63 66.72 47.26
N VAL A 196 82.87 66.51 46.15
CA VAL A 196 82.55 67.20 44.85
C VAL A 196 81.10 66.77 44.46
N GLU A 197 80.14 67.66 44.15
CA GLU A 197 79.67 68.19 42.82
C GLU A 197 79.19 67.12 41.79
N GLU A 198 78.23 67.35 40.86
CA GLU A 198 77.71 68.62 40.28
C GLU A 198 76.27 68.47 39.69
N ASN A 199 75.48 69.56 39.66
CA ASN A 199 74.31 69.92 38.79
C ASN A 199 73.03 69.03 38.72
N LEU A 200 71.79 69.58 38.85
CA LEU A 200 70.99 70.52 37.99
C LEU A 200 70.57 69.89 36.63
N THR A 201 69.35 70.05 36.09
CA THR A 201 68.20 70.98 36.28
C THR A 201 66.85 70.23 36.50
N HIS A 202 65.75 70.80 37.04
CA HIS A 202 64.80 71.79 36.45
C HIS A 202 64.24 71.34 35.07
N GLU A 203 62.93 71.41 34.75
CA GLU A 203 61.78 72.13 35.35
C GLU A 203 60.41 71.47 35.03
N ALA A 204 59.28 72.09 35.43
CA ALA A 204 57.88 71.71 35.12
C ALA A 204 57.50 72.00 33.63
N GLU A 205 56.31 71.73 33.06
CA GLU A 205 54.93 72.13 33.46
C GLU A 205 53.80 71.20 32.89
N GLU A 206 52.56 71.49 33.31
CA GLU A 206 51.24 71.00 32.82
C GLU A 206 50.73 71.81 31.59
N PRO A 207 49.47 71.74 31.07
CA PRO A 207 48.28 70.91 31.40
C PRO A 207 47.52 70.27 30.18
N LEU A 208 46.40 69.61 30.52
CA LEU A 208 45.12 69.27 29.84
C LEU A 208 44.71 69.79 28.42
N GLU A 209 43.69 69.09 27.88
CA GLU A 209 42.69 69.51 26.84
C GLU A 209 43.15 69.53 25.35
N LEU A 210 42.36 69.23 24.29
CA LEU A 210 40.89 69.11 24.04
C LEU A 210 40.57 67.98 22.98
N LEU A 211 39.32 67.99 22.44
CA LEU A 211 38.70 67.21 21.34
C LEU A 211 39.56 67.02 20.05
N ASP A 212 39.23 66.15 19.08
CA ASP A 212 37.98 65.44 18.69
C ASP A 212 38.14 63.90 18.58
#